data_AF-A0A9W7XI40-F1
#
_entry.id   AF-A0A9W7XI40-F1
#
_cell.length_a   1.000
_cell.length_b   1.000
_cell.length_c   1.000
_cell.angle_alpha   90.00
_cell.angle_beta   90.00
_cell.angle_gamma   90.00
#
_symmetry.space_group_name_H-M   'P 1'
#
loop_
_entity.id
_entity.type
_entity.pdbx_description
1 polymer ?
#
loop_
_entity_poly.entity_id
_entity_poly.type
_entity_poly.pdbx_seq_one_letter_code
_entity_poly.pdbx_strand_id
1 'polypeptide(L)'
;MEFTDKEKEQFTSFEAYDFDSDATFQKGLDSIPDNTNPQVLDRAKLFYYSQAVEAIDQQQYTLWKQTRDDKRAFTPPSVPFAEVVRMISQGEQVPGIRRIPEKLNEQTPSISTLKAPPKPWETQEK
;
A
#
# COMPACT_ATOMS: atom_id res chain seq x y z
N MET A 1 5.84 8.91 -2.93
CA MET A 1 6.58 8.69 -1.68
C MET A 1 7.13 7.29 -1.74
N GLU A 2 8.44 7.15 -1.79
CA GLU A 2 9.11 5.86 -1.75
C GLU A 2 9.64 5.66 -0.33
N PHE A 3 9.16 4.63 0.36
CA PHE A 3 9.71 4.19 1.64
C PHE A 3 10.98 3.39 1.39
N THR A 4 11.98 3.52 2.24
CA THR A 4 13.21 2.71 2.15
C THR A 4 12.91 1.25 2.48
N ASP A 5 13.76 0.32 2.02
CA ASP A 5 13.56 -1.10 2.32
C ASP A 5 13.72 -1.42 3.81
N LYS A 6 14.58 -0.68 4.50
CA LYS A 6 14.71 -0.76 5.97
C LYS A 6 13.41 -0.37 6.68
N GLU A 7 12.78 0.73 6.28
CA GLU A 7 11.50 1.16 6.88
C GLU A 7 10.39 0.13 6.62
N LYS A 8 10.30 -0.42 5.40
CA LYS A 8 9.33 -1.48 5.08
C LYS A 8 9.53 -2.73 5.93
N GLU A 9 10.78 -3.12 6.17
CA GLU A 9 11.12 -4.26 7.03
C GLU A 9 10.67 -3.99 8.47
N GLN A 10 10.96 -2.80 9.00
CA GLN A 10 10.49 -2.39 10.34
C GLN A 10 8.97 -2.43 10.47
N PHE A 11 8.24 -1.92 9.47
CA PHE A 11 6.78 -1.96 9.47
C PHE A 11 6.23 -3.39 9.42
N THR A 12 6.91 -4.29 8.70
CA THR A 12 6.53 -5.70 8.60
C THR A 12 6.81 -6.44 9.91
N SER A 13 7.96 -6.18 10.53
CA SER A 13 8.31 -6.73 11.85
C SER A 13 7.35 -6.27 12.94
N PHE A 14 6.92 -5.00 12.90
CA PHE A 14 5.86 -4.48 13.77
C PHE A 14 4.54 -5.26 13.61
N GLU A 15 4.10 -5.53 12.38
CA GLU A 15 2.87 -6.30 12.14
C GLU A 15 2.98 -7.77 12.56
N ALA A 16 4.20 -8.34 12.52
CA ALA A 16 4.47 -9.71 12.94
C ALA A 16 4.68 -9.86 14.46
N TYR A 17 4.77 -8.75 15.19
CA TYR A 17 5.03 -8.76 16.62
C TYR A 17 3.79 -9.19 17.41
N ASP A 18 3.99 -10.12 18.35
CA ASP A 18 2.90 -10.67 19.16
C ASP A 18 2.67 -9.82 20.42
N PHE A 19 1.80 -8.81 20.31
CA PHE A 19 1.44 -7.93 21.42
C PHE A 19 0.57 -8.61 22.50
N ASP A 20 -0.03 -9.77 22.20
CA ASP A 20 -0.91 -10.47 23.13
C ASP A 20 -0.11 -11.21 24.21
N SER A 21 1.01 -11.84 23.83
CA SER A 21 1.90 -12.54 24.76
C SER A 21 2.77 -11.60 25.62
N ASP A 22 2.90 -10.32 25.28
CA ASP A 22 3.74 -9.38 26.02
C ASP A 22 3.03 -8.83 27.28
N ALA A 23 3.41 -9.38 28.44
CA ALA A 23 2.86 -8.98 29.74
C ALA A 23 3.12 -7.51 30.12
N THR A 24 4.20 -6.90 29.61
CA THR A 24 4.55 -5.49 29.86
C THR A 24 3.62 -4.56 29.10
N PHE A 25 3.32 -4.90 27.83
CA PHE A 25 2.34 -4.17 27.03
C PHE A 25 0.93 -4.28 27.63
N GLN A 26 0.50 -5.49 27.99
CA GLN A 26 -0.84 -5.73 28.58
C GLN A 26 -1.07 -4.95 29.87
N LYS A 27 -0.07 -4.86 30.75
CA LYS A 27 -0.14 -4.02 31.96
C LYS A 27 -0.27 -2.53 31.63
N GLY A 28 0.40 -2.06 30.58
CA GLY A 28 0.27 -0.69 30.10
C GLY A 28 -1.10 -0.40 29.48
N LEU A 29 -1.72 -1.40 28.87
CA LEU A 29 -3.03 -1.30 28.21
C LEU A 29 -4.17 -0.99 29.19
N ASP A 30 -4.08 -1.51 30.42
CA ASP A 30 -5.05 -1.27 31.49
C ASP A 30 -5.08 0.20 31.94
N SER A 31 -3.96 0.92 31.76
CA SER A 31 -3.87 2.36 32.07
C SER A 31 -4.50 3.26 31.00
N ILE A 32 -4.94 2.70 29.88
CA ILE A 32 -5.52 3.46 28.78
C ILE A 32 -7.05 3.52 28.94
N PRO A 33 -7.64 4.71 29.15
CA PRO A 33 -9.06 4.84 29.46
C PRO A 33 -10.00 4.46 28.31
N ASP A 34 -9.52 4.42 27.07
CA ASP A 34 -10.32 4.12 25.86
C ASP A 34 -9.70 2.96 25.04
N ASN A 35 -9.35 1.86 25.72
CA ASN A 35 -8.70 0.70 25.09
C ASN A 35 -9.61 -0.08 24.10
N THR A 36 -10.88 0.28 23.98
CA THR A 36 -11.82 -0.31 23.01
C THR A 36 -11.70 0.28 21.61
N ASN A 37 -11.15 1.49 21.47
CA ASN A 37 -11.05 2.15 20.17
C ASN A 37 -9.84 1.60 19.39
N PRO A 38 -10.05 1.05 18.17
CA PRO A 38 -8.98 0.46 17.37
C PRO A 38 -7.87 1.46 17.04
N GLN A 39 -8.18 2.75 16.90
CA GLN A 39 -7.16 3.78 16.63
C GLN A 39 -6.26 4.04 17.85
N VAL A 40 -6.84 4.02 19.05
CA VAL A 40 -6.11 4.21 20.31
C VAL A 40 -5.20 3.00 20.55
N LEU A 41 -5.71 1.79 20.30
CA LEU A 41 -4.93 0.55 20.38
C LEU A 41 -3.74 0.54 19.40
N ASP A 42 -3.95 0.89 18.13
CA ASP A 42 -2.89 0.90 17.12
C ASP A 42 -1.78 1.89 17.49
N ARG A 43 -2.16 3.07 18.01
CA ARG A 43 -1.22 4.07 18.50
C ARG A 43 -0.45 3.61 19.73
N ALA A 44 -1.11 2.92 20.67
CA ALA A 44 -0.47 2.37 21.86
C ALA A 44 0.55 1.27 21.49
N LYS A 45 0.19 0.38 20.55
CA LYS A 45 1.11 -0.66 20.03
C LYS A 45 2.34 -0.03 19.40
N LEU A 46 2.16 0.97 18.53
CA LEU A 46 3.26 1.69 17.89
C LEU A 46 4.16 2.39 18.91
N PHE A 47 3.57 3.06 19.89
CA PHE A 47 4.33 3.73 20.94
C PHE A 47 5.18 2.73 21.74
N TYR A 48 4.58 1.63 22.18
CA TYR A 48 5.29 0.58 22.91
C TYR A 48 6.41 -0.04 22.08
N TYR A 49 6.12 -0.42 20.83
CA TYR A 49 7.11 -1.01 19.93
C TYR A 49 8.27 -0.04 19.65
N SER A 50 7.97 1.26 19.50
CA SER A 50 8.97 2.31 19.31
C SER A 50 9.92 2.45 20.50
N GLN A 51 9.42 2.15 21.70
CA GLN A 51 10.16 2.25 22.94
C GLN A 51 10.92 0.95 23.27
N ALA A 52 10.34 -0.21 22.98
CA ALA A 52 10.84 -1.51 23.44
C ALA A 52 11.76 -2.23 22.45
N VAL A 53 11.51 -2.06 21.14
CA VAL A 53 12.15 -2.86 20.08
C VAL A 53 12.99 -1.97 19.18
N GLU A 54 12.33 -1.09 18.43
CA GLU A 54 12.97 -0.25 17.42
C GLU A 54 12.21 1.05 17.20
N ALA A 55 12.94 2.17 17.09
CA ALA A 55 12.34 3.48 16.84
C ALA A 55 11.64 3.50 15.47
N ILE A 56 10.31 3.52 15.52
CA ILE A 56 9.40 3.56 14.36
C ILE A 56 8.65 4.90 14.38
N ASP A 57 8.59 5.59 13.24
CA ASP A 57 7.83 6.83 13.13
C ASP A 57 6.34 6.54 12.89
N GLN A 58 5.48 7.07 13.76
CA GLN A 58 4.04 6.86 13.70
C GLN A 58 3.42 7.41 12.39
N GLN A 59 3.89 8.56 11.92
CA GLN A 59 3.36 9.19 10.70
C GLN A 59 3.74 8.35 9.47
N GLN A 60 4.99 7.89 9.39
CA GLN A 60 5.46 7.04 8.29
C GLN A 60 4.71 5.71 8.23
N TYR A 61 4.52 5.04 9.37
CA TYR A 61 3.75 3.80 9.42
C TYR A 61 2.29 4.01 8.96
N THR A 62 1.65 5.10 9.39
CA THR A 62 0.27 5.42 9.01
C THR A 62 0.16 5.64 7.49
N LEU A 63 1.08 6.41 6.90
CA LEU A 63 1.14 6.62 5.45
C LEU A 63 1.41 5.31 4.70
N TRP A 64 2.35 4.49 5.17
CA TRP A 64 2.65 3.20 4.56
C TRP A 64 1.45 2.25 4.62
N LYS A 65 0.75 2.18 5.75
CA LYS A 65 -0.47 1.38 5.93
C LYS A 65 -1.58 1.83 4.99
N GLN A 66 -1.78 3.14 4.84
CA GLN A 66 -2.74 3.71 3.88
C GLN A 66 -2.38 3.32 2.44
N THR A 67 -1.12 3.48 2.02
CA THR A 67 -0.70 3.08 0.67
C THR A 67 -0.85 1.57 0.41
N ARG A 68 -0.69 0.74 1.43
CA ARG A 68 -0.94 -0.71 1.35
C ARG A 68 -2.42 -1.02 1.24
N ASP A 69 -3.27 -0.30 1.95
CA ASP A 69 -4.72 -0.41 1.82
C ASP A 69 -5.16 0.01 0.41
N ASP A 70 -4.68 1.13 -0.11
CA ASP A 70 -4.95 1.60 -1.49
C ASP A 70 -4.48 0.61 -2.57
N LYS A 71 -3.39 -0.13 -2.33
CA LYS A 71 -2.90 -1.20 -3.22
C LYS A 71 -3.68 -2.50 -3.06
N ARG A 72 -4.07 -2.86 -1.83
CA ARG A 72 -4.94 -4.01 -1.53
C ARG A 72 -6.40 -3.76 -1.93
N ALA A 73 -6.82 -2.52 -2.08
CA ALA A 73 -8.13 -2.14 -2.59
C ALA A 73 -8.34 -2.52 -4.07
N PHE A 74 -7.30 -3.00 -4.78
CA PHE A 74 -7.45 -3.70 -6.07
C PHE A 74 -7.92 -5.15 -5.90
N THR A 75 -8.20 -5.62 -4.68
CA THR A 75 -8.99 -6.85 -4.53
C THR A 75 -10.40 -6.51 -5.06
N PRO A 76 -10.87 -7.16 -6.14
CA PRO A 76 -12.20 -6.86 -6.64
C PRO A 76 -13.19 -7.05 -5.49
N PRO A 77 -14.09 -6.09 -5.24
CA PRO A 77 -15.12 -6.26 -4.23
C PRO A 77 -15.84 -7.58 -4.52
N SER A 78 -16.03 -8.41 -3.50
CA SER A 78 -16.79 -9.65 -3.60
C SER A 78 -18.28 -9.33 -3.68
N VAL A 79 -18.68 -8.60 -4.71
CA VAL A 79 -20.07 -8.37 -5.09
C VAL A 79 -20.46 -9.43 -6.11
N PRO A 80 -21.65 -10.05 -6.01
CA PRO A 80 -22.09 -11.04 -6.98
C PRO A 80 -22.28 -10.37 -8.35
N PHE A 81 -22.02 -11.12 -9.42
CA PHE A 81 -22.10 -10.61 -10.80
C PHE A 81 -23.44 -9.91 -11.12
N ALA A 82 -24.56 -10.44 -10.60
CA ALA A 82 -25.88 -9.83 -10.78
C ALA A 82 -25.96 -8.41 -10.21
N GLU A 83 -25.31 -8.15 -9.09
CA GLU A 83 -25.27 -6.83 -8.46
C GLU A 83 -24.42 -5.85 -9.30
N VAL A 84 -23.30 -6.34 -9.84
CA VAL A 84 -22.45 -5.57 -10.77
C VAL A 84 -23.24 -5.15 -12.01
N VAL A 85 -24.00 -6.06 -12.62
CA VAL A 85 -24.85 -5.74 -13.78
C VAL A 85 -25.91 -4.70 -13.43
N ARG A 86 -26.49 -4.79 -12.23
CA ARG A 86 -27.48 -3.81 -11.75
C ARG A 86 -26.85 -2.43 -11.59
N MET A 87 -25.68 -2.35 -10.93
CA MET A 87 -24.92 -1.11 -10.76
C MET A 87 -24.58 -0.44 -12.10
N ILE A 88 -24.09 -1.22 -13.07
CA ILE A 88 -23.78 -0.73 -14.42
C ILE A 88 -25.05 -0.20 -15.12
N SER A 89 -26.16 -0.92 -15.01
CA SER A 89 -27.44 -0.52 -15.63
C SER A 89 -28.03 0.74 -15.00
N GLN A 90 -27.78 0.97 -13.71
CA GLN A 90 -28.20 2.17 -12.97
C GLN A 90 -27.23 3.35 -13.14
N GLY A 91 -26.07 3.14 -13.76
CA GLY A 91 -25.02 4.16 -13.90
C GLY A 91 -24.24 4.43 -12.61
N GLU A 92 -24.31 3.53 -11.63
CA GLU A 92 -23.55 3.61 -10.39
C GLU A 92 -22.09 3.16 -10.61
N GLN A 93 -21.18 3.72 -9.82
CA GLN A 93 -19.77 3.33 -9.86
C GLN A 93 -19.58 1.93 -9.26
N VAL A 94 -18.88 1.06 -9.98
CA VAL A 94 -18.51 -0.26 -9.45
C VAL A 94 -17.43 -0.05 -8.38
N PRO A 95 -17.60 -0.62 -7.16
CA PRO A 95 -16.61 -0.46 -6.10
C PRO A 95 -15.22 -0.95 -6.53
N GLY A 96 -14.16 -0.31 -6.03
CA GLY A 96 -12.77 -0.69 -6.30
C GLY A 96 -12.23 -0.33 -7.70
N ILE A 97 -13.07 0.17 -8.64
CA ILE A 97 -12.61 0.56 -9.99
C ILE A 97 -12.26 2.05 -10.03
N ARG A 98 -11.03 2.38 -10.42
CA ARG A 98 -10.57 3.77 -10.61
C ARG A 98 -11.09 4.33 -11.94
N ARG A 99 -11.61 5.57 -11.93
CA ARG A 99 -12.01 6.28 -13.15
C ARG A 99 -10.77 6.67 -13.95
N ILE A 100 -10.64 6.13 -15.17
CA ILE A 100 -9.62 6.57 -16.12
C ILE A 100 -10.09 7.92 -16.68
N PRO A 101 -9.31 9.00 -16.55
CA PRO A 101 -9.66 10.28 -17.15
C PRO A 101 -9.76 10.16 -18.68
N GLU A 102 -10.73 10.84 -19.30
CA GLU A 102 -10.82 10.96 -20.78
C GLU A 102 -9.74 11.87 -21.39
N LYS A 103 -8.65 12.12 -20.64
CA LYS A 103 -7.55 12.99 -21.05
C LYS A 103 -6.49 12.16 -21.76
N LEU A 104 -6.21 12.51 -23.01
CA LEU A 104 -5.03 11.99 -23.71
C LEU A 104 -3.77 12.51 -23.02
N ASN A 105 -2.74 11.66 -22.90
CA ASN A 105 -1.47 12.08 -22.32
C ASN A 105 -0.88 13.27 -23.11
N GLU A 106 -0.64 14.39 -22.43
CA GLU A 106 -0.06 15.61 -23.03
C GLU A 106 1.48 15.59 -23.07
N GLN A 107 2.09 14.59 -22.44
CA GLN A 107 3.55 14.46 -22.41
C GLN A 107 4.07 14.07 -23.81
N THR A 108 5.19 14.67 -24.22
CA THR A 108 5.89 14.30 -25.45
C THR A 108 6.23 12.81 -25.41
N PRO A 109 5.92 12.03 -26.46
CA PRO A 109 6.28 10.63 -26.52
C PRO A 109 7.80 10.47 -26.40
N SER A 110 8.25 9.44 -25.70
CA SER A 110 9.67 9.10 -25.65
C SER A 110 10.15 8.68 -27.03
N ILE A 111 11.20 9.32 -27.53
CA ILE A 111 11.85 8.95 -28.79
C ILE A 111 12.86 7.85 -28.48
N SER A 112 12.81 6.74 -29.22
CA SER A 112 13.80 5.65 -29.09
C SER A 112 15.20 6.16 -29.45
N THR A 113 16.11 6.15 -28.48
CA THR A 113 17.55 6.44 -28.67
C THR A 113 18.39 5.20 -28.94
N LEU A 114 17.78 4.02 -29.01
CA LEU A 114 18.48 2.76 -29.25
C LEU A 114 18.95 2.67 -30.71
N LYS A 115 20.26 2.47 -30.90
CA LYS A 115 20.84 2.16 -32.22
C LYS A 115 20.40 0.76 -32.62
N ALA A 116 19.71 0.63 -33.76
CA ALA A 116 19.36 -0.67 -34.30
C ALA A 116 20.64 -1.48 -34.61
N PRO A 117 20.71 -2.77 -34.23
CA PRO A 117 21.81 -3.63 -34.64
C PRO A 117 21.83 -3.74 -36.18
N PRO A 118 23.02 -3.67 -36.82
CA PRO A 118 23.14 -3.72 -38.26
C PRO A 118 22.63 -5.06 -38.79
N LYS A 119 22.05 -5.04 -39.98
CA LYS A 119 21.62 -6.29 -40.61
C LYS A 119 22.83 -7.06 -41.09
N PRO A 120 22.83 -8.40 -41.03
CA PRO A 120 23.99 -9.21 -41.41
C PRO A 120 24.40 -9.04 -42.89
N TRP A 121 23.48 -8.61 -43.77
CA TRP A 121 23.76 -8.29 -45.17
C TRP A 121 24.34 -6.88 -45.40
N GLU A 122 24.29 -5.99 -44.40
CA GLU A 122 24.92 -4.65 -44.47
C GLU A 122 26.39 -4.67 -44.10
N THR A 123 26.86 -5.74 -43.43
CA THR A 123 28.29 -5.92 -43.05
C THR A 123 29.08 -6.70 -44.11
N GLN A 124 28.42 -7.21 -45.15
CA GLN A 124 29.10 -7.80 -46.30
C GLN A 124 29.54 -6.67 -47.23
N GLU A 125 30.64 -5.98 -46.85
CA GLU A 125 31.40 -5.21 -47.82
C GLU A 125 31.94 -6.14 -48.92
N LYS A 126 32.00 -5.54 -50.10
CA LYS A 126 32.39 -6.10 -51.39
C LYS A 126 33.90 -6.37 -51.47
#